data_AF-C5A2E1-F1
#
_entry.id   AF-C5A2E1-F1
#
_cell.length_a   1.000
_cell.length_b   1.000
_cell.length_c   1.000
_cell.angle_alpha   90.00
_cell.angle_beta   90.00
_cell.angle_gamma   90.00
#
_symmetry.space_group_name_H-M   'P 1'
#
loop_
_entity.id
_entity.type
_entity.pdbx_description
1 polymer ?
#
loop_
_entity_poly.entity_id
_entity_poly.type
_entity_poly.pdbx_seq_one_letter_code
_entity_poly.pdbx_strand_id
1 'polypeptide(L)'
;MIEMIVVDNNMLQAISTVLLAASVIYAALQVRENSYQRELAVMKEAYDYIRETRKYRRMIYQNKEIILKTKTVEELKKLEKEYPDLYDAIQEVFNCYHYVGFLIKLGFITKKKKEFIDEIHEPVLRINEIAGHIIDLENKKAGYKGYKKYFLYLIQEIKQELDVRTD
;
A
#
# COMPACT_ATOMS: atom_id res chain seq x y z
N MET A 1 22.56 2.93 67.22
CA MET A 1 23.48 2.00 66.52
C MET A 1 22.93 1.85 65.11
N ILE A 2 23.55 2.49 64.12
CA ILE A 2 23.08 2.42 62.73
C ILE A 2 23.86 1.28 62.07
N GLU A 3 23.18 0.18 61.74
CA GLU A 3 23.77 -0.88 60.93
C GLU A 3 23.97 -0.35 59.51
N MET A 4 25.24 -0.19 59.13
CA MET A 4 25.62 0.18 57.79
C MET A 4 25.53 -1.09 56.93
N ILE A 5 24.50 -1.16 56.08
CA ILE A 5 24.37 -2.25 55.11
C ILE A 5 25.53 -2.11 54.12
N VAL A 6 26.55 -2.96 54.24
CA VAL A 6 27.61 -3.08 53.25
C VAL A 6 27.03 -3.85 52.06
N VAL A 7 26.61 -3.12 51.04
CA VAL A 7 26.13 -3.70 49.80
C VAL A 7 27.35 -4.21 49.02
N ASP A 8 27.47 -5.52 48.85
CA ASP A 8 28.55 -6.15 48.07
C ASP A 8 28.53 -5.57 46.63
N ASN A 9 29.70 -5.17 46.13
CA ASN A 9 29.88 -4.68 44.77
C ASN A 9 29.37 -5.68 43.72
N ASN A 10 29.46 -6.99 43.99
CA ASN A 10 28.92 -8.03 43.11
C ASN A 10 27.39 -7.97 43.05
N MET A 11 26.73 -7.65 44.17
CA MET A 11 25.28 -7.49 44.24
C MET A 11 24.83 -6.23 43.49
N LEU A 12 25.56 -5.12 43.62
CA LEU A 12 25.30 -3.89 42.85
C LEU A 12 25.46 -4.10 41.34
N GLN A 13 26.49 -4.84 40.92
CA GLN A 13 26.70 -5.19 39.51
C GLN A 13 25.60 -6.10 38.98
N ALA A 14 25.18 -7.11 39.75
CA ALA A 14 24.08 -7.99 39.36
C ALA A 14 22.77 -7.21 39.17
N ILE A 15 22.43 -6.33 40.13
CA ILE A 15 21.24 -5.48 40.05
C ILE A 15 21.32 -4.55 38.83
N SER A 16 22.47 -3.90 38.61
CA SER A 16 22.67 -3.00 37.47
C SER A 16 22.55 -3.74 36.13
N THR A 17 23.07 -4.96 36.04
CA THR A 17 22.98 -5.81 34.86
C THR A 17 21.53 -6.21 34.56
N VAL A 18 20.77 -6.59 35.60
CA VAL A 18 19.33 -6.91 35.47
C VAL A 18 18.53 -5.68 35.02
N LEU A 19 18.79 -4.51 35.60
CA LEU A 19 18.13 -3.26 35.23
C LEU A 19 18.43 -2.84 33.78
N LEU A 20 19.68 -2.99 33.33
CA LEU A 20 20.07 -2.75 31.95
C LEU A 20 19.37 -3.71 30.99
N ALA A 21 19.34 -5.02 31.30
CA ALA A 21 18.65 -6.01 30.49
C ALA A 21 17.15 -5.71 30.38
N ALA A 22 16.49 -5.37 31.48
CA ALA A 22 15.07 -4.97 31.49
C ALA A 22 14.82 -3.71 30.64
N SER A 23 15.73 -2.72 30.72
CA SER A 23 15.64 -1.48 29.93
C SER A 23 15.78 -1.74 28.44
N VAL A 24 16.70 -2.61 28.03
CA VAL A 24 16.88 -3.02 26.62
C VAL A 24 15.63 -3.75 26.10
N ILE A 25 15.06 -4.66 26.88
CA ILE A 25 13.82 -5.36 26.51
C ILE A 25 12.67 -4.36 26.38
N TYR A 26 12.51 -3.45 27.34
CA TYR A 26 11.48 -2.41 27.29
C TYR A 26 11.64 -1.50 26.06
N ALA A 27 12.85 -1.04 25.77
CA ALA A 27 13.13 -0.24 24.58
C ALA A 27 12.83 -1.02 23.28
N ALA A 28 13.19 -2.30 23.21
CA ALA A 28 12.86 -3.16 22.07
C ALA A 28 11.34 -3.32 21.88
N LEU A 29 10.58 -3.46 22.98
CA LEU A 29 9.12 -3.51 22.95
C LEU A 29 8.54 -2.18 22.45
N GLN A 30 9.03 -1.05 22.95
CA GLN A 30 8.59 0.29 22.51
C GLN A 30 8.88 0.54 21.03
N VAL A 31 10.05 0.16 20.53
CA VAL A 31 10.39 0.26 19.10
C VAL A 31 9.45 -0.59 18.25
N ARG A 32 9.15 -1.82 18.71
CA ARG A 32 8.24 -2.73 18.02
C ARG A 32 6.81 -2.19 17.99
N GLU A 33 6.33 -1.63 19.09
CA GLU A 33 5.00 -1.04 19.21
C GLU A 33 4.87 0.23 18.35
N ASN A 34 5.85 1.12 18.39
CA ASN A 34 5.89 2.31 17.52
C ASN A 34 5.91 1.96 16.03
N SER A 35 6.67 0.93 15.65
CA SER A 35 6.67 0.41 14.28
C SER A 35 5.29 -0.11 13.87
N TYR A 36 4.62 -0.85 14.75
CA TYR A 36 3.27 -1.36 14.51
C TYR A 36 2.22 -0.24 14.38
N GLN A 37 2.26 0.78 15.25
CA GLN A 37 1.35 1.92 15.15
C GLN A 37 1.53 2.71 13.85
N ARG A 38 2.77 2.87 13.39
CA ARG A 38 3.06 3.50 12.08
C ARG A 38 2.48 2.69 10.93
N GLU A 39 2.69 1.37 10.93
CA GLU A 39 2.13 0.46 9.93
C GLU A 39 0.59 0.56 9.90
N LEU A 40 -0.08 0.56 11.07
CA LEU A 40 -1.54 0.74 11.14
C LEU A 40 -2.00 2.10 10.59
N ALA A 41 -1.28 3.17 10.89
CA ALA A 41 -1.61 4.50 10.37
C ALA A 41 -1.49 4.55 8.84
N VAL A 42 -0.41 3.99 8.28
CA VAL A 42 -0.21 3.90 6.83
C VAL A 42 -1.28 3.05 6.15
N MET A 43 -1.63 1.91 6.76
CA MET A 43 -2.73 1.07 6.24
C MET A 43 -4.05 1.84 6.23
N LYS A 44 -4.37 2.54 7.32
CA LYS A 44 -5.60 3.35 7.42
C LYS A 44 -5.63 4.42 6.32
N GLU A 45 -4.53 5.12 6.12
CA GLU A 45 -4.40 6.13 5.05
C GLU A 45 -4.63 5.51 3.66
N ALA A 46 -4.03 4.34 3.39
CA ALA A 46 -4.22 3.62 2.14
C ALA A 46 -5.70 3.21 1.93
N TYR A 47 -6.37 2.74 2.97
CA TYR A 47 -7.80 2.43 2.93
C TYR A 47 -8.66 3.66 2.67
N ASP A 48 -8.41 4.76 3.38
CA ASP A 48 -9.16 5.99 3.22
C ASP A 48 -9.02 6.50 1.78
N TYR A 49 -7.81 6.45 1.21
CA TYR A 49 -7.58 6.83 -0.19
C TYR A 49 -8.30 5.91 -1.19
N ILE A 50 -8.29 4.59 -0.97
CA ILE A 50 -9.08 3.65 -1.79
C ILE A 50 -10.58 3.93 -1.64
N ARG A 51 -11.05 4.33 -0.46
CA ARG A 51 -12.47 4.65 -0.24
C ARG A 51 -12.86 5.93 -0.98
N GLU A 52 -12.02 6.97 -0.95
CA GLU A 52 -12.24 8.24 -1.63
C GLU A 52 -12.33 8.08 -3.15
N THR A 53 -11.59 7.14 -3.72
CA THR A 53 -11.64 6.84 -5.15
C THR A 53 -12.91 6.09 -5.59
N ARG A 54 -13.85 5.77 -4.68
CA ARG A 54 -15.13 5.10 -5.00
C ARG A 54 -15.96 5.86 -6.05
N LYS A 55 -16.00 7.20 -5.98
CA LYS A 55 -16.74 8.02 -6.96
C LYS A 55 -16.15 7.91 -8.36
N TYR A 56 -14.82 7.93 -8.46
CA TYR A 56 -14.09 7.78 -9.72
C TYR A 56 -14.24 6.37 -10.30
N ARG A 57 -14.15 5.32 -9.47
CA ARG A 57 -14.42 3.94 -9.90
C ARG A 57 -15.81 3.77 -10.49
N ARG A 58 -16.83 4.38 -9.87
CA ARG A 58 -18.19 4.34 -10.39
C ARG A 58 -18.27 4.99 -11.78
N MET A 59 -17.63 6.13 -11.98
CA MET A 59 -17.55 6.81 -13.27
C MET A 59 -16.87 5.93 -14.33
N ILE A 60 -15.78 5.26 -13.97
CA ILE A 60 -15.09 4.29 -14.84
C ILE A 60 -16.04 3.13 -15.22
N TYR A 61 -16.77 2.56 -14.25
CA TYR A 61 -17.71 1.47 -14.52
C TYR A 61 -18.87 1.87 -15.44
N GLN A 62 -19.41 3.07 -15.24
CA GLN A 62 -20.52 3.59 -16.06
C GLN A 62 -20.08 3.87 -17.50
N ASN A 63 -18.82 4.23 -17.71
CA ASN A 63 -18.27 4.58 -19.02
C ASN A 63 -17.32 3.51 -19.60
N LYS A 64 -17.40 2.27 -19.12
CA LYS A 64 -16.47 1.19 -19.48
C LYS A 64 -16.34 0.97 -20.99
N GLU A 65 -17.44 1.13 -21.74
CA GLU A 65 -17.45 0.92 -23.20
C GLU A 65 -16.58 1.93 -23.94
N ILE A 66 -16.49 3.18 -23.43
CA ILE A 66 -15.64 4.22 -24.00
C ILE A 66 -14.18 3.83 -23.76
N ILE A 67 -13.83 3.47 -22.53
CA ILE A 67 -12.47 3.10 -22.13
C ILE A 67 -11.97 1.86 -22.87
N LEU A 68 -12.82 0.84 -22.99
CA LEU A 68 -12.48 -0.41 -23.66
C LEU A 68 -12.20 -0.20 -25.15
N LYS A 69 -12.80 0.82 -25.79
CA LYS A 69 -12.51 1.18 -27.19
C LYS A 69 -11.21 1.95 -27.36
N THR A 70 -10.66 2.55 -26.30
CA THR A 70 -9.37 3.26 -26.35
C THR A 70 -8.22 2.25 -26.44
N LYS A 71 -7.78 1.90 -27.65
CA LYS A 71 -6.73 0.89 -27.90
C LYS A 71 -5.43 1.47 -28.44
N THR A 72 -5.45 2.74 -28.88
CA THR A 72 -4.31 3.44 -29.47
C THR A 72 -3.98 4.73 -28.71
N VAL A 73 -2.77 5.27 -28.93
CA VAL A 73 -2.35 6.54 -28.31
C VAL A 73 -3.18 7.71 -28.84
N GLU A 74 -3.59 7.66 -30.09
CA GLU A 74 -4.46 8.65 -30.72
C GLU A 74 -5.85 8.66 -30.07
N GLU A 75 -6.43 7.50 -29.78
CA GLU A 75 -7.71 7.39 -29.06
C GLU A 75 -7.58 7.82 -27.60
N LEU A 76 -6.42 7.59 -26.97
CA LEU A 76 -6.15 8.09 -25.62
C LEU A 76 -6.16 9.63 -25.60
N LYS A 77 -5.51 10.27 -26.56
CA LYS A 77 -5.57 11.74 -26.71
C LYS A 77 -6.99 12.25 -26.97
N LYS A 78 -7.83 11.48 -27.67
CA LYS A 78 -9.26 11.81 -27.85
C LYS A 78 -10.02 11.68 -26.53
N LEU A 79 -9.79 10.61 -25.77
CA LEU A 79 -10.38 10.42 -24.44
C LEU A 79 -10.05 11.61 -23.52
N GLU A 80 -8.79 12.04 -23.47
CA GLU A 80 -8.32 13.21 -22.71
C GLU A 80 -9.08 14.50 -23.08
N LYS A 81 -9.38 14.69 -24.37
CA LYS A 81 -9.99 15.92 -24.88
C LYS A 81 -11.52 15.91 -24.81
N GLU A 82 -12.14 14.80 -25.16
CA GLU A 82 -13.60 14.67 -25.27
C GLU A 82 -14.25 14.28 -23.95
N TYR A 83 -13.52 13.57 -23.08
CA TYR A 83 -14.00 13.09 -21.78
C TYR A 83 -12.98 13.38 -20.66
N PRO A 84 -12.64 14.66 -20.41
CA PRO A 84 -11.59 15.04 -19.45
C PRO A 84 -11.88 14.51 -18.04
N ASP A 85 -13.12 14.63 -17.55
CA ASP A 85 -13.49 14.13 -16.21
C ASP A 85 -13.30 12.62 -16.06
N LEU A 86 -13.58 11.85 -17.13
CA LEU A 86 -13.40 10.41 -17.14
C LEU A 86 -11.91 10.05 -17.15
N TYR A 87 -11.12 10.76 -17.94
CA TYR A 87 -9.68 10.59 -17.96
C TYR A 87 -9.07 10.90 -16.58
N ASP A 88 -9.44 12.02 -15.95
CA ASP A 88 -9.01 12.38 -14.61
C ASP A 88 -9.42 11.32 -13.57
N ALA A 89 -10.64 10.78 -13.68
CA ALA A 89 -11.08 9.68 -12.83
C ALA A 89 -10.19 8.43 -12.97
N ILE A 90 -9.76 8.10 -14.19
CA ILE A 90 -8.82 6.99 -14.43
C ILE A 90 -7.46 7.29 -13.80
N GLN A 91 -6.94 8.50 -13.99
CA GLN A 91 -5.68 8.95 -13.40
C GLN A 91 -5.72 8.85 -11.88
N GLU A 92 -6.76 9.35 -11.22
CA GLU A 92 -6.92 9.33 -9.77
C GLU A 92 -6.97 7.90 -9.20
N VAL A 93 -7.72 7.00 -9.85
CA VAL A 93 -7.78 5.60 -9.40
C VAL A 93 -6.42 4.92 -9.55
N PHE A 94 -5.71 5.13 -10.67
CA PHE A 94 -4.38 4.56 -10.84
C PHE A 94 -3.34 5.22 -9.93
N ASN A 95 -3.45 6.52 -9.64
CA ASN A 95 -2.64 7.23 -8.64
C ASN A 95 -2.74 6.54 -7.29
N CYS A 96 -3.96 6.31 -6.82
CA CYS A 96 -4.25 5.62 -5.57
C CYS A 96 -3.65 4.20 -5.55
N TYR A 97 -3.93 3.39 -6.58
CA TYR A 97 -3.45 2.01 -6.59
C TYR A 97 -1.93 1.90 -6.76
N HIS A 98 -1.32 2.84 -7.47
CA HIS A 98 0.13 2.95 -7.54
C HIS A 98 0.74 3.29 -6.19
N TYR A 99 0.14 4.23 -5.45
CA TYR A 99 0.57 4.57 -4.10
C TYR A 99 0.46 3.36 -3.16
N VAL A 100 -0.67 2.65 -3.18
CA VAL A 100 -0.86 1.45 -2.36
C VAL A 100 0.16 0.36 -2.71
N GLY A 101 0.36 0.10 -4.00
CA GLY A 101 1.39 -0.84 -4.46
C GLY A 101 2.82 -0.42 -4.06
N PHE A 102 3.10 0.87 -4.03
CA PHE A 102 4.38 1.41 -3.56
C PHE A 102 4.58 1.16 -2.06
N LEU A 103 3.55 1.40 -1.24
CA LEU A 103 3.59 1.14 0.20
C LEU A 103 3.83 -0.34 0.51
N ILE A 104 3.14 -1.24 -0.20
CA ILE A 104 3.38 -2.69 -0.07
C ILE A 104 4.80 -3.04 -0.50
N LYS A 105 5.26 -2.52 -1.65
CA LYS A 105 6.60 -2.83 -2.17
C LYS A 105 7.71 -2.44 -1.21
N LEU A 106 7.56 -1.30 -0.53
CA LEU A 106 8.54 -0.81 0.44
C LEU A 106 8.42 -1.47 1.82
N GLY A 107 7.45 -2.36 2.03
CA GLY A 107 7.27 -3.06 3.29
C GLY A 107 6.65 -2.18 4.38
N PHE A 108 5.90 -1.13 4.01
CA PHE A 108 5.10 -0.37 4.98
C PHE A 108 3.78 -1.06 5.34
N ILE A 109 3.35 -2.03 4.52
CA ILE A 109 2.19 -2.89 4.78
C ILE A 109 2.69 -4.33 4.70
N THR A 110 2.95 -4.97 5.84
CA THR A 110 3.57 -6.30 5.91
C THR A 110 2.78 -7.29 6.75
N LYS A 111 2.58 -7.00 8.04
CA LYS A 111 2.01 -7.96 9.00
C LYS A 111 0.57 -8.32 8.69
N LYS A 112 -0.18 -7.35 8.15
CA LYS A 112 -1.59 -7.49 7.77
C LYS A 112 -1.81 -7.37 6.26
N LYS A 113 -0.77 -7.67 5.46
CA LYS A 113 -0.84 -7.53 4.00
C LYS A 113 -1.95 -8.39 3.39
N LYS A 114 -2.14 -9.61 3.92
CA LYS A 114 -3.16 -10.54 3.45
C LYS A 114 -4.57 -10.02 3.71
N GLU A 115 -4.88 -9.63 4.94
CA GLU A 115 -6.18 -9.05 5.29
C GLU A 115 -6.44 -7.77 4.50
N PHE A 116 -5.40 -6.95 4.31
CA PHE A 116 -5.49 -5.74 3.49
C PHE A 116 -5.87 -6.06 2.04
N ILE A 117 -5.16 -7.00 1.41
CA ILE A 117 -5.42 -7.44 0.04
C ILE A 117 -6.83 -8.02 -0.10
N ASP A 118 -7.28 -8.82 0.86
CA ASP A 118 -8.62 -9.41 0.87
C ASP A 118 -9.72 -8.37 0.79
N GLU A 119 -9.55 -7.23 1.45
CA GLU A 119 -10.56 -6.17 1.44
C GLU A 119 -10.57 -5.34 0.15
N ILE A 120 -9.44 -5.27 -0.56
CA ILE A 120 -9.29 -4.35 -1.70
C ILE A 120 -9.19 -5.05 -3.06
N HIS A 121 -8.99 -6.37 -3.11
CA HIS A 121 -8.64 -7.06 -4.36
C HIS A 121 -9.69 -6.89 -5.45
N GLU A 122 -10.97 -7.11 -5.14
CA GLU A 122 -12.05 -7.09 -6.14
C GLU A 122 -12.15 -5.76 -6.91
N PRO A 123 -12.25 -4.58 -6.25
CA PRO A 123 -12.31 -3.31 -6.99
C PRO A 123 -11.01 -3.01 -7.74
N VAL A 124 -9.85 -3.46 -7.26
CA VAL A 124 -8.57 -3.24 -7.94
C VAL A 124 -8.50 -4.09 -9.22
N LEU A 125 -8.81 -5.38 -9.15
CA LEU A 125 -8.80 -6.29 -10.28
C LEU A 125 -9.82 -5.89 -11.36
N ARG A 126 -11.05 -5.53 -10.96
CA ARG A 126 -12.07 -5.09 -11.92
C ARG A 126 -11.67 -3.80 -12.65
N ILE A 127 -11.02 -2.86 -11.97
CA ILE A 127 -10.50 -1.66 -12.65
C ILE A 127 -9.38 -2.04 -13.61
N ASN A 128 -8.50 -2.96 -13.24
CA ASN A 128 -7.45 -3.44 -14.13
C ASN A 128 -8.02 -4.08 -15.41
N GLU A 129 -9.10 -4.83 -15.31
CA GLU A 129 -9.79 -5.43 -16.49
C GLU A 129 -10.36 -4.37 -17.43
N ILE A 130 -10.90 -3.27 -16.89
CA ILE A 130 -11.57 -2.24 -17.68
C ILE A 130 -10.59 -1.24 -18.28
N ALA A 131 -9.60 -0.81 -17.49
CA ALA A 131 -8.76 0.34 -17.81
C ALA A 131 -7.26 0.01 -17.78
N GLY A 132 -6.83 -1.20 -17.42
CA GLY A 132 -5.42 -1.54 -17.25
C GLY A 132 -4.58 -1.26 -18.51
N HIS A 133 -5.16 -1.46 -19.71
CA HIS A 133 -4.50 -1.17 -20.98
C HIS A 133 -4.18 0.32 -21.19
N ILE A 134 -4.87 1.23 -20.50
CA ILE A 134 -4.59 2.67 -20.56
C ILE A 134 -3.19 2.97 -20.05
N ILE A 135 -2.70 2.23 -19.04
CA ILE A 135 -1.34 2.40 -18.50
C ILE A 135 -0.28 2.07 -19.55
N ASP A 136 -0.51 1.06 -20.38
CA ASP A 136 0.40 0.71 -21.47
C ASP A 136 0.43 1.82 -22.53
N LEU A 137 -0.72 2.42 -22.82
CA LEU A 137 -0.81 3.55 -23.75
C LEU A 137 -0.12 4.80 -23.19
N GLU A 138 -0.26 5.09 -21.90
CA GLU A 138 0.46 6.18 -21.22
C GLU A 138 1.97 5.98 -21.25
N ASN A 139 2.45 4.76 -20.96
CA ASN A 139 3.89 4.45 -21.06
C ASN A 139 4.42 4.66 -22.49
N LYS A 140 3.64 4.26 -23.51
CA LYS A 140 3.99 4.50 -24.92
C LYS A 140 4.01 5.99 -25.25
N LYS A 141 3.01 6.75 -24.79
CA LYS A 141 2.90 8.21 -24.98
C LYS A 141 4.06 8.95 -24.33
N ALA A 142 4.44 8.58 -23.12
CA ALA A 142 5.52 9.21 -22.35
C ALA A 142 6.93 8.77 -22.79
N GLY A 143 7.05 7.70 -23.57
CA GLY A 143 8.33 7.20 -24.08
C GLY A 143 9.19 6.46 -23.05
N TYR A 144 8.65 6.09 -21.89
CA TYR A 144 9.38 5.28 -20.90
C TYR A 144 8.47 4.31 -20.15
N LYS A 145 9.03 3.16 -19.78
CA LYS A 145 8.35 2.11 -19.00
C LYS A 145 8.49 2.41 -17.51
N GLY A 146 7.52 3.09 -16.95
CA GLY A 146 7.55 3.44 -15.52
C GLY A 146 6.30 4.14 -15.03
N TYR A 147 5.49 4.68 -15.94
CA TYR A 147 4.20 5.22 -15.61
C TYR A 147 3.36 4.16 -14.90
N LYS A 148 2.99 4.48 -13.66
CA LYS A 148 2.22 3.63 -12.75
C LYS A 148 2.78 2.24 -12.48
N LYS A 149 4.10 2.01 -12.56
CA LYS A 149 4.72 0.68 -12.34
C LYS A 149 4.27 -0.08 -11.07
N TYR A 150 4.09 0.61 -9.94
CA TYR A 150 3.67 -0.03 -8.68
C TYR A 150 2.20 -0.49 -8.67
N PHE A 151 1.36 0.00 -9.58
CA PHE A 151 0.02 -0.56 -9.77
C PHE A 151 0.13 -2.00 -10.31
N LEU A 152 0.98 -2.23 -11.31
CA LEU A 152 1.20 -3.59 -11.84
C LEU A 152 1.77 -4.51 -10.76
N TYR A 153 2.65 -3.99 -9.90
CA TYR A 153 3.14 -4.72 -8.73
C TYR A 153 2.00 -5.06 -7.75
N LEU A 154 1.11 -4.13 -7.45
CA LEU A 154 -0.08 -4.40 -6.62
C LEU A 154 -0.95 -5.52 -7.22
N ILE A 155 -1.18 -5.50 -8.53
CA ILE A 155 -1.94 -6.55 -9.23
C ILE A 155 -1.25 -7.90 -9.08
N GLN A 156 0.08 -7.94 -9.19
CA GLN A 156 0.84 -9.16 -9.00
C GLN A 156 0.71 -9.70 -7.57
N GLU A 157 0.86 -8.84 -6.57
CA GLU A 157 0.71 -9.23 -5.15
C GLU A 157 -0.70 -9.75 -4.86
N ILE A 158 -1.74 -9.07 -5.36
CA ILE A 158 -3.13 -9.52 -5.23
C ILE A 158 -3.30 -10.93 -5.82
N LYS A 159 -2.81 -11.16 -7.04
CA LYS A 159 -2.93 -12.48 -7.69
C LYS A 159 -2.20 -13.57 -6.91
N GLN A 160 -0.99 -13.30 -6.44
CA GLN A 160 -0.21 -14.24 -5.64
C GLN A 160 -0.94 -14.63 -4.34
N GLU A 161 -1.53 -13.68 -3.63
CA GLU A 161 -2.27 -13.96 -2.38
C GLU A 161 -3.60 -14.70 -2.62
N LEU A 162 -4.21 -14.54 -3.81
CA LEU A 162 -5.42 -15.25 -4.20
C LEU A 162 -5.14 -16.67 -4.69
N ASP A 163 -4.07 -16.89 -5.45
CA ASP A 163 -3.67 -18.22 -5.97
C ASP A 163 -3.26 -19.18 -4.83
N VAL A 164 -2.75 -18.65 -3.71
CA VAL A 164 -2.48 -19.45 -2.49
C VAL A 164 -3.76 -20.04 -1.86
N ARG A 165 -4.96 -19.66 -2.34
CA ARG A 165 -6.25 -20.16 -1.81
C ARG A 165 -6.84 -21.33 -2.59
N THR A 166 -6.26 -21.71 -3.73
CA THR A 166 -6.78 -22.78 -4.60
C THR A 166 -6.23 -24.17 -4.33
N ASP A 167 -5.42 -24.33 -3.27
CA ASP A 167 -4.92 -25.62 -2.74
C ASP A 167 -5.49 -25.92 -1.35
#